data_AF-A0A950RAM9-F1
#
_entry.id   AF-A0A950RAM9-F1
#
_cell.length_a   1.000
_cell.length_b   1.000
_cell.length_c   1.000
_cell.angle_alpha   90.00
_cell.angle_beta   90.00
_cell.angle_gamma   90.00
#
_symmetry.space_group_name_H-M   'P 1'
#
loop_
_entity.id
_entity.type
_entity.pdbx_description
1 polymer ?
#
loop_
_entity_poly.entity_id
_entity_poly.type
_entity_poly.pdbx_seq_one_letter_code
_entity_poly.pdbx_strand_id
1 'polypeptide(L)'
;NLLRSNDLIWSNVVNNYLMGLKPPAFDLLYWNSDGTRMARNAHSWYLRNTYVENNLMHPNKVHLKGEPLDLGRVTLDTYAVGAEKDHIVPWDAAWRATQLFGGAVRYILASSGHIAGIINPPGGKGTFWTNEKQAATPAQWRSEATRHDGSWWTDWAAWLAARAGDRVKPPTLGNEKHPPLADAPGTYVLEK
;
A
#
# COMPACT_ATOMS: atom_id res chain seq x y z
N ASN A 1 -22.04 0.48 11.29
CA ASN A 1 -21.37 1.59 10.54
C ASN A 1 -20.67 1.05 9.29
N LEU A 2 -21.48 0.66 8.29
CA LEU A 2 -21.10 0.01 7.02
C LEU A 2 -20.96 1.00 5.84
N LEU A 3 -20.88 2.30 6.12
CA LEU A 3 -21.06 3.38 5.14
C LEU A 3 -19.75 3.89 4.51
N ARG A 4 -18.82 3.04 4.04
CA ARG A 4 -17.68 3.54 3.23
C ARG A 4 -17.29 2.69 2.02
N SER A 5 -17.64 1.41 1.98
CA SER A 5 -17.45 0.58 0.77
C SER A 5 -18.52 0.87 -0.29
N ASN A 6 -19.76 1.16 0.17
CA ASN A 6 -20.87 1.48 -0.72
C ASN A 6 -20.67 2.79 -1.48
N ASP A 7 -20.07 3.81 -0.87
CA ASP A 7 -19.97 5.14 -1.50
C ASP A 7 -18.81 5.25 -2.50
N LEU A 8 -17.81 4.37 -2.43
CA LEU A 8 -16.63 4.40 -3.32
C LEU A 8 -16.66 3.31 -4.39
N ILE A 9 -17.11 2.09 -4.04
CA ILE A 9 -17.10 0.94 -4.95
C ILE A 9 -18.49 0.70 -5.51
N TRP A 10 -19.51 0.60 -4.66
CA TRP A 10 -20.86 0.21 -5.10
C TRP A 10 -21.62 1.35 -5.80
N SER A 11 -21.45 2.59 -5.36
CA SER A 11 -22.01 3.78 -6.01
C SER A 11 -21.50 3.94 -7.43
N ASN A 12 -20.24 3.59 -7.69
CA ASN A 12 -19.64 3.60 -9.02
C ASN A 12 -20.29 2.53 -9.91
N VAL A 13 -20.39 1.30 -9.42
CA VAL A 13 -21.03 0.19 -10.15
C VAL A 13 -22.51 0.49 -10.44
N VAL A 14 -23.26 0.99 -9.46
CA VAL A 14 -24.68 1.29 -9.64
C VAL A 14 -24.89 2.52 -10.53
N ASN A 15 -24.23 3.64 -10.23
CA ASN A 15 -24.50 4.89 -10.95
C ASN A 15 -23.90 4.88 -12.37
N ASN A 16 -22.72 4.32 -12.57
CA ASN A 16 -22.03 4.39 -13.85
C ASN A 16 -22.35 3.20 -14.75
N TYR A 17 -22.24 1.97 -14.21
CA TYR A 17 -22.42 0.75 -15.02
C TYR A 17 -23.90 0.40 -15.24
N LEU A 18 -24.75 0.53 -14.21
CA LEU A 18 -26.18 0.21 -14.34
C LEU A 18 -27.03 1.39 -14.80
N MET A 19 -26.76 2.60 -14.29
CA MET A 19 -27.65 3.77 -14.51
C MET A 19 -27.14 4.77 -15.56
N GLY A 20 -25.90 4.64 -16.06
CA GLY A 20 -25.33 5.54 -17.07
C GLY A 20 -25.13 6.99 -16.62
N LEU A 21 -25.14 7.26 -15.32
CA LEU A 21 -24.96 8.60 -14.75
C LEU A 21 -23.47 8.97 -14.71
N LYS A 22 -23.16 10.25 -14.94
CA LYS A 22 -21.80 10.76 -14.74
C LYS A 22 -21.52 10.89 -13.24
N PRO A 23 -20.43 10.29 -12.72
CA PRO A 23 -20.09 10.42 -11.31
C PRO A 23 -19.71 11.88 -10.98
N PRO A 24 -19.97 12.36 -9.75
CA PRO A 24 -19.47 13.66 -9.31
C PRO A 24 -17.95 13.71 -9.41
N ALA A 25 -17.40 14.88 -9.76
CA ALA A 25 -15.96 15.09 -9.89
C ALA A 25 -15.28 15.03 -8.51
N PHE A 26 -14.95 13.82 -8.11
CA PHE A 26 -14.21 13.50 -6.90
C PHE A 26 -12.89 12.87 -7.34
N ASP A 27 -11.77 13.40 -6.85
CA ASP A 27 -10.41 12.97 -7.18
C ASP A 27 -10.24 11.44 -7.11
N LEU A 28 -10.77 10.82 -6.04
CA LEU A 28 -10.74 9.38 -5.85
C LEU A 28 -11.55 8.60 -6.87
N LEU A 29 -12.71 9.12 -7.30
CA LEU A 29 -13.53 8.47 -8.32
C LEU A 29 -12.89 8.58 -9.69
N TYR A 30 -12.25 9.71 -9.99
CA TYR A 30 -11.49 9.89 -11.23
C TYR A 30 -10.37 8.84 -11.32
N TRP A 31 -9.52 8.78 -10.30
CA TRP A 31 -8.44 7.79 -10.21
C TRP A 31 -8.96 6.35 -10.30
N ASN A 32 -10.03 6.01 -9.57
CA ASN A 32 -10.56 4.64 -9.56
C ASN A 32 -11.21 4.24 -10.90
N SER A 33 -11.70 5.22 -11.67
CA SER A 33 -12.28 4.98 -13.00
C SER A 33 -11.24 4.86 -14.11
N ASP A 34 -10.01 5.28 -13.86
CA ASP A 34 -8.90 5.25 -14.83
C ASP A 34 -8.19 3.89 -14.79
N GLY A 35 -8.87 2.88 -15.33
CA GLY A 35 -8.43 1.49 -15.30
C GLY A 35 -7.19 1.23 -16.16
N THR A 36 -6.32 0.33 -15.72
CA THR A 36 -5.14 -0.09 -16.47
C THR A 36 -5.27 -1.52 -17.00
N ARG A 37 -4.60 -1.81 -18.12
CA ARG A 37 -4.53 -3.16 -18.70
C ARG A 37 -3.34 -3.92 -18.13
N MET A 38 -3.53 -5.21 -17.86
CA MET A 38 -2.47 -6.11 -17.41
C MET A 38 -2.30 -7.26 -18.40
N ALA A 39 -1.06 -7.62 -18.73
CA ALA A 39 -0.78 -8.75 -19.61
C ALA A 39 -1.36 -10.05 -19.00
N ARG A 40 -2.06 -10.84 -19.83
CA ARG A 40 -2.78 -12.05 -19.40
C ARG A 40 -1.93 -12.96 -18.50
N ASN A 41 -0.70 -13.27 -18.91
CA ASN A 41 0.17 -14.18 -18.17
C ASN A 41 0.51 -13.63 -16.77
N ALA A 42 0.79 -12.33 -16.66
CA ALA A 42 1.06 -11.69 -15.39
C ALA A 42 -0.19 -11.69 -14.49
N HIS A 43 -1.36 -11.36 -15.06
CA HIS A 43 -2.62 -11.31 -14.32
C HIS A 43 -3.03 -12.70 -13.80
N SER A 44 -3.01 -13.73 -14.67
CA SER A 44 -3.33 -15.09 -14.29
C SER A 44 -2.35 -15.66 -13.26
N TRP A 45 -1.06 -15.34 -13.41
CA TRP A 45 -0.04 -15.75 -12.44
C TRP A 45 -0.29 -15.12 -11.07
N TYR A 46 -0.59 -13.81 -11.03
CA TYR A 46 -0.85 -13.07 -9.79
C TYR A 46 -2.05 -13.68 -9.07
N LEU A 47 -3.21 -13.78 -9.73
CA LEU A 47 -4.42 -14.35 -9.14
C LEU A 47 -4.20 -15.78 -8.60
N ARG A 48 -3.51 -16.63 -9.36
CA ARG A 48 -3.25 -18.02 -8.96
C ARG A 48 -2.35 -18.10 -7.73
N ASN A 49 -1.21 -17.41 -7.77
CA ASN A 49 -0.15 -17.56 -6.75
C ASN A 49 -0.37 -16.71 -5.49
N THR A 50 -1.25 -15.72 -5.51
CA THR A 50 -1.58 -14.91 -4.32
C THR A 50 -2.99 -15.20 -3.82
N TYR A 51 -4.03 -14.92 -4.61
CA TYR A 51 -5.42 -15.02 -4.13
C TYR A 51 -5.94 -16.45 -4.00
N VAL A 52 -5.59 -17.34 -4.94
CA VAL A 52 -6.14 -18.72 -4.96
C VAL A 52 -5.29 -19.66 -4.11
N GLU A 53 -3.99 -19.75 -4.40
CA GLU A 53 -3.10 -20.75 -3.79
C GLU A 53 -2.22 -20.18 -2.68
N ASN A 54 -2.12 -18.85 -2.59
CA ASN A 54 -1.32 -18.15 -1.58
C ASN A 54 0.14 -18.65 -1.47
N ASN A 55 0.70 -19.10 -2.60
CA ASN A 55 2.02 -19.70 -2.72
C ASN A 55 3.14 -18.77 -2.26
N LEU A 56 2.96 -17.44 -2.36
CA LEU A 56 4.01 -16.47 -2.01
C LEU A 56 4.35 -16.47 -0.51
N MET A 57 3.46 -16.96 0.37
CA MET A 57 3.76 -17.10 1.79
C MET A 57 4.62 -18.32 2.13
N HIS A 58 4.86 -19.20 1.16
CA HIS A 58 5.62 -20.44 1.35
C HIS A 58 7.00 -20.31 0.72
N PRO A 59 8.09 -20.36 1.52
CA PRO A 59 9.46 -20.30 1.01
C PRO A 59 9.70 -21.29 -0.13
N ASN A 60 10.32 -20.80 -1.21
CA ASN A 60 10.71 -21.55 -2.40
C ASN A 60 9.56 -22.17 -3.21
N LYS A 61 8.29 -21.89 -2.87
CA LYS A 61 7.14 -22.43 -3.62
C LYS A 61 6.98 -21.77 -4.98
N VAL A 62 7.20 -20.46 -5.04
CA VAL A 62 7.13 -19.66 -6.26
C VAL A 62 8.53 -19.50 -6.84
N HIS A 63 8.65 -19.66 -8.16
CA HIS A 63 9.87 -19.34 -8.90
C HIS A 63 9.60 -18.22 -9.90
N LEU A 64 10.46 -17.21 -9.94
CA LEU A 64 10.44 -16.15 -10.95
C LEU A 64 11.82 -16.03 -11.61
N LYS A 65 11.85 -16.09 -12.94
CA LYS A 65 13.10 -16.08 -13.74
C LYS A 65 14.10 -17.18 -13.31
N GLY A 66 13.59 -18.33 -12.88
CA GLY A 66 14.41 -19.46 -12.42
C GLY A 66 14.80 -19.38 -10.93
N GLU A 67 14.54 -18.26 -10.26
CA GLU A 67 14.92 -18.06 -8.86
C GLU A 67 13.77 -18.40 -7.91
N PRO A 68 13.97 -19.27 -6.91
CA PRO A 68 12.98 -19.53 -5.88
C PRO A 68 12.83 -18.30 -4.96
N LEU A 69 11.58 -17.94 -4.67
CA LEU A 69 11.26 -16.81 -3.82
C LEU A 69 11.05 -17.25 -2.37
N ASP A 70 11.68 -16.53 -1.46
CA ASP A 70 11.46 -16.65 -0.01
C ASP A 70 11.48 -15.24 0.59
N LEU A 71 10.35 -14.84 1.17
CA LEU A 71 10.19 -13.52 1.79
C LEU A 71 11.10 -13.36 3.02
N GLY A 72 11.48 -14.46 3.68
CA GLY A 72 12.43 -14.46 4.79
C GLY A 72 13.84 -14.02 4.38
N ARG A 73 14.17 -14.08 3.08
CA ARG A 73 15.45 -13.58 2.54
C ARG A 73 15.49 -12.05 2.40
N VAL A 74 14.35 -11.36 2.60
CA VAL A 74 14.31 -9.90 2.65
C VAL A 74 14.71 -9.46 4.07
N THR A 75 15.99 -9.18 4.25
CA THR A 75 16.57 -8.79 5.55
C THR A 75 16.64 -7.27 5.76
N LEU A 76 16.20 -6.49 4.78
CA LEU A 76 16.15 -5.03 4.88
C LEU A 76 15.05 -4.60 5.85
N ASP A 77 15.33 -3.54 6.60
CA ASP A 77 14.34 -2.84 7.42
C ASP A 77 13.11 -2.48 6.57
N THR A 78 11.94 -2.92 7.02
CA THR A 78 10.68 -2.77 6.29
C THR A 78 9.70 -1.92 7.09
N TYR A 79 9.03 -1.00 6.41
CA TYR A 79 7.91 -0.24 6.95
C TYR A 79 6.63 -0.73 6.28
N ALA A 80 5.67 -1.22 7.06
CA ALA A 80 4.40 -1.77 6.57
C ALA A 80 3.22 -1.03 7.19
N VAL A 81 2.18 -0.79 6.39
CA VAL A 81 1.00 -0.05 6.82
C VAL A 81 -0.25 -0.81 6.39
N GLY A 82 -1.16 -1.02 7.34
CA GLY A 82 -2.55 -1.41 7.05
C GLY A 82 -3.51 -0.30 7.48
N ALA A 83 -4.77 -0.39 7.04
CA ALA A 83 -5.83 0.53 7.46
C ALA A 83 -6.96 -0.22 8.18
N GLU A 84 -7.37 0.28 9.35
CA GLU A 84 -8.26 -0.41 10.30
C GLU A 84 -9.60 -0.83 9.69
N LYS A 85 -10.13 -0.05 8.74
CA LYS A 85 -11.41 -0.31 8.05
C LYS A 85 -11.20 -0.65 6.58
N ASP A 86 -10.02 -1.12 6.20
CA ASP A 86 -9.76 -1.60 4.85
C ASP A 86 -10.40 -2.97 4.63
N HIS A 87 -11.28 -3.04 3.63
CA HIS A 87 -11.97 -4.27 3.24
C HIS A 87 -11.37 -4.89 1.97
N ILE A 88 -10.44 -4.20 1.31
CA ILE A 88 -9.70 -4.68 0.13
C ILE A 88 -8.45 -5.43 0.61
N VAL A 89 -7.68 -4.82 1.51
CA VAL A 89 -6.53 -5.45 2.18
C VAL A 89 -6.77 -5.40 3.69
N PRO A 90 -7.40 -6.43 4.28
CA PRO A 90 -7.60 -6.50 5.72
C PRO A 90 -6.28 -6.28 6.47
N TRP A 91 -6.30 -5.39 7.47
CA TRP A 91 -5.07 -4.97 8.15
C TRP A 91 -4.38 -6.13 8.88
N ASP A 92 -5.13 -7.13 9.33
CA ASP A 92 -4.60 -8.32 9.97
C ASP A 92 -3.87 -9.23 8.97
N ALA A 93 -4.29 -9.24 7.70
CA ALA A 93 -3.55 -9.86 6.60
C ALA A 93 -2.28 -9.06 6.27
N ALA A 94 -2.35 -7.73 6.20
CA ALA A 94 -1.19 -6.86 6.00
C ALA A 94 -0.15 -7.02 7.14
N TRP A 95 -0.62 -7.14 8.39
CA TRP A 95 0.22 -7.35 9.57
C TRP A 95 1.07 -8.62 9.48
N ARG A 96 0.64 -9.65 8.75
CA ARG A 96 1.42 -10.89 8.56
C ARG A 96 2.77 -10.64 7.89
N ALA A 97 2.98 -9.52 7.21
CA ALA A 97 4.31 -9.11 6.74
C ALA A 97 5.36 -9.12 7.87
N THR A 98 4.96 -8.78 9.10
CA THR A 98 5.82 -8.83 10.31
C THR A 98 6.31 -10.23 10.66
N GLN A 99 5.67 -11.27 10.14
CA GLN A 99 5.97 -12.68 10.40
C GLN A 99 6.66 -13.36 9.22
N LEU A 100 6.70 -12.70 8.05
CA LEU A 100 7.19 -13.29 6.81
C LEU A 100 8.57 -12.75 6.41
N PHE A 101 8.87 -11.48 6.70
CA PHE A 101 10.15 -10.88 6.33
C PHE A 101 11.23 -11.18 7.37
N GLY A 102 12.46 -11.41 6.91
CA GLY A 102 13.59 -11.72 7.79
C GLY A 102 14.22 -10.50 8.46
N GLY A 103 13.95 -9.29 7.93
CA GLY A 103 14.39 -8.03 8.50
C GLY A 103 13.45 -7.50 9.60
N ALA A 104 13.84 -6.40 10.24
CA ALA A 104 12.97 -5.72 11.19
C ALA A 104 11.78 -5.09 10.45
N VAL A 105 10.55 -5.36 10.90
CA VAL A 105 9.34 -4.79 10.32
C VAL A 105 8.71 -3.81 11.31
N ARG A 106 8.66 -2.53 10.95
CA ARG A 106 7.83 -1.53 11.61
C ARG A 106 6.43 -1.57 11.01
N TYR A 107 5.46 -2.07 11.77
CA TYR A 107 4.06 -2.09 11.34
C TYR A 107 3.27 -0.93 11.93
N ILE A 108 2.43 -0.32 11.09
CA ILE A 108 1.53 0.76 11.46
C ILE A 108 0.11 0.38 11.07
N LEU A 109 -0.83 0.72 11.95
CA LEU A 109 -2.25 0.67 11.61
C LEU A 109 -2.77 2.10 11.47
N ALA A 110 -3.14 2.51 10.27
CA ALA A 110 -3.83 3.76 10.03
C ALA A 110 -5.33 3.60 10.33
N SER A 111 -5.98 4.65 10.84
CA SER A 111 -7.44 4.71 10.89
C SER A 111 -8.05 4.82 9.49
N SER A 112 -9.38 4.67 9.37
CA SER A 112 -10.15 4.77 8.11
C SER A 112 -9.97 3.55 7.17
N GLY A 113 -10.51 3.64 5.95
CA GLY A 113 -10.53 2.58 4.94
C GLY A 113 -9.40 2.71 3.90
N HIS A 114 -9.37 1.82 2.91
CA HIS A 114 -8.28 1.63 1.94
C HIS A 114 -7.59 2.93 1.49
N ILE A 115 -8.30 3.83 0.81
CA ILE A 115 -7.67 5.05 0.29
C ILE A 115 -7.53 6.11 1.40
N ALA A 116 -8.60 6.37 2.15
CA ALA A 116 -8.63 7.44 3.14
C ALA A 116 -7.73 7.21 4.36
N GLY A 117 -7.29 5.98 4.61
CA GLY A 117 -6.31 5.66 5.66
C GLY A 117 -4.87 5.82 5.17
N ILE A 118 -4.61 5.49 3.90
CA ILE A 118 -3.28 5.57 3.30
C ILE A 118 -2.96 7.00 2.83
N ILE A 119 -3.91 7.65 2.14
CA ILE A 119 -3.81 9.03 1.68
C ILE A 119 -4.35 9.96 2.77
N ASN A 120 -3.50 10.24 3.76
CA ASN A 120 -3.82 11.08 4.90
C ASN A 120 -2.66 12.06 5.14
N PRO A 121 -2.66 13.27 4.52
CA PRO A 121 -1.56 14.22 4.67
C PRO A 121 -1.46 14.80 6.09
N PRO A 122 -0.23 15.14 6.56
CA PRO A 122 -0.02 15.86 7.82
C PRO A 122 -0.85 17.16 7.90
N GLY A 123 -1.33 17.48 9.09
CA GLY A 123 -2.27 18.60 9.32
C GLY A 123 -3.74 18.23 9.05
N GLY A 124 -4.02 17.07 8.44
CA GLY A 124 -5.35 16.50 8.29
C GLY A 124 -5.89 15.82 9.56
N LYS A 125 -7.11 15.29 9.46
CA LYS A 125 -7.73 14.47 10.51
C LYS A 125 -7.29 13.01 10.35
N GLY A 126 -6.89 12.37 11.44
CA GLY A 126 -6.57 10.95 11.44
C GLY A 126 -6.09 10.47 12.79
N THR A 127 -5.96 9.16 12.89
CA THR A 127 -5.30 8.47 14.00
C THR A 127 -4.53 7.31 13.41
N PHE A 128 -3.42 6.94 14.04
CA PHE A 128 -2.72 5.70 13.74
C PHE A 128 -2.26 5.02 15.03
N TRP A 129 -1.86 3.76 14.92
CA TRP A 129 -1.36 2.98 16.04
C TRP A 129 0.01 2.42 15.71
N THR A 130 0.89 2.43 16.72
CA THR A 130 2.20 1.80 16.68
C THR A 130 2.34 0.80 17.82
N ASN A 131 3.18 -0.21 17.64
CA ASN A 131 3.55 -1.10 18.72
C ASN A 131 4.98 -1.60 18.49
N GLU A 132 5.84 -1.36 19.48
CA GLU A 132 7.25 -1.76 19.46
C GLU A 132 7.47 -3.16 20.08
N LYS A 133 6.43 -3.76 20.66
CA LYS A 133 6.50 -5.09 21.28
C LYS A 133 6.29 -6.17 20.24
N GLN A 134 6.99 -7.29 20.42
CA GLN A 134 6.69 -8.49 19.66
C GLN A 134 5.29 -8.98 20.02
N ALA A 135 4.51 -9.30 19.00
CA ALA A 135 3.18 -9.87 19.15
C ALA A 135 3.07 -11.11 18.28
N ALA A 136 2.50 -12.18 18.83
CA ALA A 136 2.29 -13.42 18.09
C ALA A 136 1.06 -13.38 17.17
N THR A 137 0.15 -12.43 17.41
CA THR A 137 -1.08 -12.27 16.64
C THR A 137 -1.38 -10.80 16.36
N PRO A 138 -2.13 -10.49 15.28
CA PRO A 138 -2.56 -9.11 15.00
C PRO A 138 -3.44 -8.56 16.13
N ALA A 139 -4.29 -9.40 16.75
CA ALA A 139 -5.14 -9.00 17.87
C ALA A 139 -4.31 -8.55 19.09
N GLN A 140 -3.28 -9.33 19.45
CA GLN A 140 -2.34 -8.96 20.51
C GLN A 140 -1.59 -7.67 20.16
N TRP A 141 -1.11 -7.57 18.90
CA TRP A 141 -0.44 -6.36 18.43
C TRP A 141 -1.32 -5.13 18.65
N ARG A 142 -2.61 -5.24 18.30
CA ARG A 142 -3.58 -4.14 18.41
C ARG A 142 -3.96 -3.78 19.85
N SER A 143 -4.07 -4.77 20.75
CA SER A 143 -4.41 -4.52 22.16
C SER A 143 -3.32 -3.79 22.92
N GLU A 144 -2.07 -3.98 22.51
CA GLU A 144 -0.90 -3.36 23.12
C GLU A 144 -0.43 -2.09 22.36
N ALA A 145 -1.10 -1.74 21.26
CA ALA A 145 -0.70 -0.63 20.41
C ALA A 145 -1.02 0.74 21.03
N THR A 146 -0.08 1.66 20.89
CA THR A 146 -0.22 3.06 21.31
C THR A 146 -0.92 3.85 20.21
N ARG A 147 -1.97 4.59 20.60
CA ARG A 147 -2.73 5.47 19.71
C ARG A 147 -2.01 6.81 19.55
N HIS A 148 -1.87 7.27 18.32
CA HIS A 148 -1.31 8.58 17.96
C HIS A 148 -2.32 9.36 17.14
N ASP A 149 -2.49 10.64 17.46
CA ASP A 149 -3.34 11.54 16.69
C ASP A 149 -2.58 12.12 15.49
N GLY A 150 -3.28 12.28 14.37
CA GLY A 150 -2.73 12.82 13.12
C GLY A 150 -2.45 11.77 12.05
N SER A 151 -1.54 12.12 11.13
CA SER A 151 -1.14 11.28 10.01
C SER A 151 0.02 10.36 10.38
N TRP A 152 -0.03 9.11 9.92
CA TRP A 152 1.09 8.18 10.03
C TRP A 152 2.30 8.58 9.16
N TRP A 153 2.13 9.48 8.18
CA TRP A 153 3.23 9.95 7.34
C TRP A 153 4.35 10.61 8.13
N THR A 154 4.04 11.23 9.28
CA THR A 154 5.06 11.83 10.14
C THR A 154 5.95 10.77 10.80
N ASP A 155 5.37 9.65 11.22
CA ASP A 155 6.09 8.49 11.72
C ASP A 155 6.98 7.87 10.64
N TRP A 156 6.42 7.67 9.45
CA TRP A 156 7.17 7.14 8.30
C TRP A 156 8.33 8.06 7.90
N ALA A 157 8.09 9.36 7.80
CA ALA A 157 9.12 10.33 7.45
C ALA A 157 10.27 10.35 8.47
N ALA A 158 9.96 10.26 9.76
CA ALA A 158 10.97 10.15 10.81
C ALA A 158 11.76 8.84 10.73
N TRP A 159 11.07 7.71 10.53
CA TRP A 159 11.67 6.40 10.35
C TRP A 159 12.60 6.35 9.13
N LEU A 160 12.20 6.97 8.02
CA LEU A 160 12.97 7.04 6.78
C LEU A 160 14.16 7.99 6.92
N ALA A 161 13.99 9.15 7.56
CA ALA A 161 15.08 10.11 7.76
C ALA A 161 16.28 9.51 8.49
N ALA A 162 16.04 8.63 9.47
CA ALA A 162 17.10 7.90 10.18
C ALA A 162 17.86 6.90 9.28
N ARG A 163 17.33 6.59 8.10
CA ARG A 163 17.86 5.59 7.15
C ARG A 163 18.28 6.18 5.80
N ALA A 164 18.06 7.48 5.59
CA ALA A 164 18.29 8.15 4.31
C ALA A 164 19.71 8.73 4.17
N GLY A 165 20.55 8.60 5.20
CA GLY A 165 21.88 9.21 5.24
C GLY A 165 21.85 10.72 5.49
N ASP A 166 22.99 11.37 5.30
CA ASP A 166 23.14 12.80 5.56
C ASP A 166 22.41 13.67 4.53
N ARG A 167 21.99 14.86 4.96
CA ARG A 167 21.42 15.85 4.05
C ARG A 167 22.51 16.41 3.16
N VAL A 168 22.26 16.36 1.86
CA VAL A 168 23.14 16.92 0.82
C VAL A 168 22.40 17.98 0.00
N LYS A 169 23.15 18.80 -0.74
CA LYS A 169 22.56 19.72 -1.72
C LYS A 169 21.82 18.88 -2.79
N PRO A 170 20.60 19.27 -3.20
CA PRO A 170 19.87 18.56 -4.23
C PRO A 170 20.70 18.43 -5.53
N PRO A 171 20.80 17.23 -6.13
CA PRO A 171 21.47 17.05 -7.42
C PRO A 171 20.63 17.64 -8.56
N THR A 172 21.24 17.76 -9.75
CA THR A 172 20.50 18.06 -10.98
C THR A 172 19.57 16.91 -11.36
N LEU A 173 18.54 17.20 -12.16
CA LEU A 173 17.65 16.17 -12.71
C LEU A 173 18.42 15.32 -13.73
N GLY A 174 18.44 14.01 -13.53
CA GLY A 174 19.14 13.05 -14.40
C GLY A 174 20.67 13.13 -14.33
N ASN A 175 21.33 12.46 -15.27
CA ASN A 175 22.79 12.49 -15.48
C ASN A 175 23.12 12.16 -16.94
N GLU A 176 24.41 12.10 -17.31
CA GLU A 176 24.83 11.82 -18.69
C GLU A 176 24.29 10.49 -19.27
N LYS A 177 24.18 9.46 -18.42
CA LYS A 177 23.65 8.15 -18.82
C LYS A 177 22.11 8.14 -18.89
N HIS A 178 21.47 9.00 -18.11
CA HIS A 178 20.03 9.09 -17.97
C HIS A 178 19.59 10.57 -18.02
N PRO A 179 19.65 11.21 -19.21
CA PRO A 179 19.24 12.59 -19.35
C PRO A 179 17.73 12.74 -19.16
N PRO A 180 17.23 13.90 -18.68
CA PRO A 180 15.79 14.18 -18.64
C PRO A 180 15.15 14.03 -20.01
N LEU A 181 14.02 13.32 -20.09
CA LEU A 181 13.33 13.03 -21.36
C LEU A 181 12.12 13.93 -21.61
N ALA A 182 11.37 14.25 -20.55
CA ALA A 182 10.20 15.14 -20.58
C ALA A 182 9.88 15.57 -19.14
N ASP A 183 9.06 16.62 -19.00
CA ASP A 183 8.51 17.02 -17.71
C ASP A 183 7.55 15.96 -17.16
N ALA A 184 7.50 15.83 -15.83
CA ALA A 184 6.47 15.04 -15.16
C ALA A 184 5.06 15.63 -15.46
N PRO A 185 4.01 14.81 -15.61
CA PRO A 185 3.94 13.38 -15.24
C PRO A 185 4.31 12.40 -16.37
N GLY A 186 4.86 12.90 -17.49
CA GLY A 186 5.20 12.08 -18.64
C GLY A 186 3.99 11.67 -19.47
N THR A 187 4.17 10.69 -20.37
CA THR A 187 3.15 10.30 -21.35
C THR A 187 2.39 9.03 -20.99
N TYR A 188 3.01 8.07 -20.29
CA TYR A 188 2.39 6.76 -20.02
C TYR A 188 1.16 6.84 -19.13
N VAL A 189 1.09 7.82 -18.22
CA VAL A 189 -0.08 8.03 -17.36
C VAL A 189 -1.28 8.62 -18.11
N LEU A 190 -1.09 9.09 -19.35
CA LEU A 190 -2.13 9.69 -20.19
C LEU A 190 -2.71 8.70 -21.22
N GLU A 191 -2.18 7.48 -21.27
CA GLU A 191 -2.66 6.41 -22.15
C GLU A 191 -4.06 5.95 -21.75
N LYS A 192 -4.87 5.53 -22.73
CA LYS A 192 -6.24 5.05 -22.55
C LYS A 192 -6.38 3.58 -22.93
#